data_AF-A0A929HKH5-F1
#
_entry.id   AF-A0A929HKH5-F1
#
_cell.length_a   1.000
_cell.length_b   1.000
_cell.length_c   1.000
_cell.angle_alpha   90.00
_cell.angle_beta   90.00
_cell.angle_gamma   90.00
#
_symmetry.space_group_name_H-M   'P 1'
#
loop_
_entity.id
_entity.type
_entity.pdbx_description
1 polymer ?
#
loop_
_entity_poly.entity_id
_entity_poly.type
_entity_poly.pdbx_seq_one_letter_code
_entity_poly.pdbx_strand_id
1 'polypeptide(L)'
;MKAIVDTPIFIHSLFRSGSTYIFNVFHHSDENYWCYQEPLNEYLIHAATEPDKLLEVDKAKQKFLRHPELDKPYFYEFHNIAKKVGKLFCKEFSYDQYFTTTKDDFIKLKTYFTALQEGAQGRAVFQCCRSAGRVSGLKTECGGTHIFLWRNPWDQWWSYKKDLYFDMSNLLICNAKNLPVFLKELKEELKIPNFHNKSTLVEYDYYESRRLDSTGSYKLFYALWCHAMLEAKPYCDLSINIDQLSVSHTYRNEVLQTLQNTGISGLDFSDCSMPIASYGESDGNFFLKVEDDVHELLLSHGYSQLHVDELKILSDERKKRLVDVNAPENSAIRDAMHTREYMQRAEEVFKVTLTEQQAHSQWLQKEWDYTKAVLTKQLTDSQQLQDDLDNTKAALSKQQADSQRLQDDWNYTKAVLDKQQAHSQWLENEWDYTKSVLTEQHVYSQGLQNELYTANLKIDELNHTKHQWWAAADRLTQELQSVYSSKSWRITWPLRKLLSFFKWLISLPNRFLFWAVRFPKRA
;
A
#
# COMPACT_ATOMS: atom_id res chain seq x y z
N MET A 1 52.00 47.79 12.75
CA MET A 1 51.57 46.47 12.26
C MET A 1 50.34 46.67 11.41
N LYS A 2 50.41 46.39 10.10
CA LYS A 2 49.21 46.33 9.24
C LYS A 2 48.35 45.19 9.81
N ALA A 3 47.09 45.45 10.11
CA ALA A 3 46.14 44.40 10.48
C ALA A 3 46.25 43.29 9.43
N ILE A 4 46.63 42.08 9.85
CA ILE A 4 46.54 40.89 9.00
C ILE A 4 45.06 40.84 8.62
N VAL A 5 44.78 40.95 7.33
CA VAL A 5 43.40 40.93 6.86
C VAL A 5 42.87 39.53 7.18
N ASP A 6 41.87 39.44 8.06
CA ASP A 6 41.16 38.20 8.46
C ASP A 6 40.32 37.62 7.31
N THR A 7 40.87 37.60 6.10
CA THR A 7 40.23 36.97 4.95
C THR A 7 40.45 35.47 4.98
N PRO A 8 39.42 34.68 4.62
CA PRO A 8 39.55 33.24 4.60
C PRO A 8 40.51 32.77 3.51
N ILE A 9 41.07 31.58 3.71
CA ILE A 9 41.91 30.87 2.75
C ILE A 9 41.12 29.65 2.27
N PHE A 10 40.91 29.51 0.97
CA PHE A 10 40.29 28.35 0.35
C PHE A 10 41.35 27.51 -0.37
N ILE A 11 41.40 26.22 -0.08
CA ILE A 11 42.26 25.25 -0.75
C ILE A 11 41.36 24.34 -1.58
N HIS A 12 41.35 24.58 -2.88
CA HIS A 12 40.56 23.82 -3.85
C HIS A 12 41.39 22.67 -4.39
N SER A 13 40.82 21.47 -4.35
CA SER A 13 41.48 20.30 -4.89
C SER A 13 40.45 19.26 -5.32
N LEU A 14 40.88 18.28 -6.11
CA LEU A 14 40.18 16.99 -6.17
C LEU A 14 40.64 16.10 -5.01
N PHE A 15 39.97 14.97 -4.79
CA PHE A 15 40.41 13.99 -3.79
C PHE A 15 41.81 13.45 -4.12
N ARG A 16 42.54 12.94 -3.13
CA ARG A 16 43.86 12.27 -3.29
C ARG A 16 44.95 13.10 -4.00
N SER A 17 44.81 14.43 -3.96
CA SER A 17 45.76 15.42 -4.49
C SER A 17 46.81 15.88 -3.47
N GLY A 18 46.82 15.31 -2.26
CA GLY A 18 47.69 15.77 -1.16
C GLY A 18 47.07 16.87 -0.28
N SER A 19 45.77 17.13 -0.40
CA SER A 19 45.09 18.18 0.35
C SER A 19 45.13 18.01 1.87
N THR A 20 45.10 16.77 2.37
CA THR A 20 45.29 16.47 3.80
C THR A 20 46.68 16.89 4.29
N TYR A 21 47.72 16.74 3.47
CA TYR A 21 49.07 17.18 3.84
C TYR A 21 49.12 18.71 3.95
N ILE A 22 48.61 19.43 2.94
CA ILE A 22 48.56 20.90 3.00
C ILE A 22 47.72 21.36 4.20
N PHE A 23 46.57 20.72 4.46
CA PHE A 23 45.77 21.00 5.64
C PHE A 23 46.58 20.88 6.93
N ASN A 24 47.34 19.80 7.10
CA ASN A 24 48.18 19.59 8.28
C ASN A 24 49.26 20.67 8.40
N VAL A 25 49.90 21.08 7.30
CA VAL A 25 50.90 22.16 7.34
C VAL A 25 50.31 23.48 7.85
N PHE A 26 49.07 23.81 7.48
CA PHE A 26 48.37 24.95 8.06
C PHE A 26 47.98 24.72 9.53
N HIS A 27 47.48 23.53 9.86
CA HIS A 27 47.00 23.18 11.20
C HIS A 27 48.14 23.10 12.24
N HIS A 28 49.35 22.75 11.81
CA HIS A 28 50.57 22.66 12.63
C HIS A 28 51.41 23.94 12.64
N SER A 29 51.01 24.96 11.88
CA SER A 29 51.71 26.24 11.87
C SER A 29 51.61 26.94 13.23
N ASP A 30 52.69 27.63 13.62
CA ASP A 30 52.67 28.53 14.79
C ASP A 30 51.83 29.80 14.54
N GLU A 31 51.46 30.05 13.30
CA GLU A 31 50.49 31.10 12.96
C GLU A 31 49.08 30.66 13.36
N ASN A 32 48.26 31.61 13.81
CA ASN A 32 46.92 31.32 14.33
C ASN A 32 45.91 30.99 13.19
N TYR A 33 46.10 29.87 12.50
CA TYR A 33 45.17 29.32 11.50
C TYR A 33 44.13 28.42 12.15
N TRP A 34 42.90 28.51 11.67
CA TRP A 34 41.79 27.64 12.09
C TRP A 34 41.30 26.83 10.90
N CYS A 35 41.62 25.54 10.89
CA CYS A 35 41.54 24.73 9.68
C CYS A 35 40.28 23.85 9.68
N TYR A 36 39.37 24.08 8.75
CA TYR A 36 38.20 23.23 8.53
C TYR A 36 38.48 22.22 7.41
N GLN A 37 38.53 20.95 7.78
CA GLN A 37 38.72 19.85 6.84
C GLN A 37 37.42 19.52 6.11
N GLU A 38 37.45 19.51 4.77
CA GLU A 38 36.32 19.20 3.90
C GLU A 38 34.98 19.82 4.34
N PRO A 39 34.83 21.17 4.37
CA PRO A 39 33.62 21.83 4.87
C PRO A 39 32.37 21.58 4.00
N LEU A 40 32.49 20.87 2.89
CA LEU A 40 31.39 20.44 2.03
C LEU A 40 31.15 18.92 2.10
N ASN A 41 31.74 18.22 3.07
CA ASN A 41 31.57 16.78 3.25
C ASN A 41 30.15 16.44 3.72
N GLU A 42 29.55 15.41 3.10
CA GLU A 42 28.19 14.96 3.39
C GLU A 42 27.95 14.59 4.86
N TYR A 43 29.00 14.19 5.60
CA TYR A 43 28.91 13.81 7.01
C TYR A 43 28.52 14.99 7.92
N LEU A 44 28.75 16.23 7.49
CA LEU A 44 28.39 17.43 8.24
C LEU A 44 26.87 17.63 8.38
N ILE A 45 26.05 16.83 7.68
CA ILE A 45 24.60 16.80 7.90
C ILE A 45 24.22 16.43 9.35
N HIS A 46 25.10 15.69 10.05
CA HIS A 46 24.89 15.30 11.44
C HIS A 46 25.22 16.40 12.45
N ALA A 47 25.90 17.49 12.04
CA ALA A 47 26.39 18.52 12.96
C ALA A 47 25.28 19.19 13.80
N ALA A 48 24.07 19.33 13.25
CA ALA A 48 22.96 19.97 13.97
C ALA A 48 22.30 19.05 15.01
N THR A 49 22.24 17.74 14.74
CA THR A 49 21.45 16.77 15.52
C THR A 49 22.31 15.91 16.43
N GLU A 50 23.53 15.59 16.01
CA GLU A 50 24.43 14.63 16.65
C GLU A 50 25.89 15.13 16.56
N PRO A 51 26.21 16.30 17.16
CA PRO A 51 27.53 16.93 17.00
C PRO A 51 28.68 16.05 17.46
N ASP A 52 28.48 15.19 18.46
CA ASP A 52 29.53 14.31 18.98
C ASP A 52 29.99 13.26 17.95
N LYS A 53 29.14 12.90 16.98
CA LYS A 53 29.54 12.03 15.85
C LYS A 53 30.68 12.60 15.03
N LEU A 54 30.84 13.93 14.99
CA LEU A 54 31.95 14.59 14.30
C LEU A 54 33.31 14.22 14.89
N LEU A 55 33.36 13.88 16.18
CA LEU A 55 34.58 13.49 16.89
C LEU A 55 34.92 12.00 16.72
N GLU A 56 34.01 11.19 16.17
CA GLU A 56 34.15 9.72 16.07
C GLU A 56 34.77 9.26 14.74
N VAL A 57 34.76 10.10 13.71
CA VAL A 57 35.10 9.75 12.31
C VAL A 57 36.53 9.20 12.15
N ASP A 58 37.45 9.58 13.05
CA ASP A 58 38.85 9.19 12.94
C ASP A 58 39.16 7.74 13.32
N LYS A 59 38.44 7.16 14.30
CA LYS A 59 38.79 5.83 14.82
C LYS A 59 38.63 4.71 13.79
N ALA A 60 37.75 4.87 12.81
CA ALA A 60 37.49 3.87 11.77
C ALA A 60 38.33 4.08 10.49
N LYS A 61 38.67 5.33 10.14
CA LYS A 61 39.32 5.69 8.86
C LYS A 61 40.85 5.71 8.92
N GLN A 62 41.45 5.95 10.10
CA GLN A 62 42.91 6.05 10.26
C GLN A 62 43.67 4.76 9.87
N LYS A 63 43.06 3.57 10.04
CA LYS A 63 43.69 2.28 9.70
C LYS A 63 43.95 2.10 8.20
N PHE A 64 43.27 2.83 7.32
CA PHE A 64 43.29 2.60 5.87
C PHE A 64 44.00 3.70 5.05
N LEU A 65 44.15 4.92 5.58
CA LEU A 65 44.48 6.08 4.72
C LEU A 65 45.97 6.47 4.62
N ARG A 66 46.91 5.85 5.35
CA ARG A 66 48.35 6.22 5.39
C ARG A 66 48.61 7.71 5.64
N HIS A 67 47.70 8.40 6.32
CA HIS A 67 47.99 9.74 6.83
C HIS A 67 48.75 9.63 8.16
N PRO A 68 49.63 10.59 8.50
CA PRO A 68 50.11 10.75 9.87
C PRO A 68 48.90 10.81 10.83
N GLU A 69 49.06 10.32 12.07
CA GLU A 69 48.02 10.47 13.09
C GLU A 69 47.64 11.96 13.19
N LEU A 70 46.34 12.26 13.09
CA LEU A 70 45.86 13.61 13.36
C LEU A 70 45.87 13.80 14.88
N ASP A 71 46.43 14.91 15.35
CA ASP A 71 46.42 15.26 16.78
C ASP A 71 44.99 15.47 17.33
N LYS A 72 44.01 15.65 16.42
CA LYS A 72 42.61 15.90 16.71
C LYS A 72 41.71 15.16 15.71
N PRO A 73 40.45 14.85 16.08
CA PRO A 73 39.46 14.28 15.17
C PRO A 73 39.28 15.05 13.86
N TYR A 74 39.05 14.34 12.75
CA TYR A 74 38.85 14.86 11.39
C TYR A 74 37.92 16.10 11.26
N PHE A 75 36.85 16.18 12.06
CA PHE A 75 35.91 17.31 12.05
C PHE A 75 35.93 18.12 13.37
N TYR A 76 37.05 18.11 14.09
CA TYR A 76 37.17 18.74 15.40
C TYR A 76 36.76 20.22 15.39
N GLU A 77 37.23 20.99 14.41
CA GLU A 77 36.99 22.44 14.31
C GLU A 77 35.51 22.79 14.12
N PHE A 78 34.71 21.85 13.60
CA PHE A 78 33.28 22.04 13.44
C PHE A 78 32.52 21.86 14.75
N HIS A 79 33.02 21.05 15.69
CA HIS A 79 32.29 20.65 16.90
C HIS A 79 31.83 21.86 17.73
N ASN A 80 32.73 22.82 17.95
CA ASN A 80 32.44 24.04 18.71
C ASN A 80 31.33 24.91 18.12
N ILE A 81 31.07 24.78 16.82
CA ILE A 81 30.08 25.57 16.08
C ILE A 81 29.01 24.71 15.41
N ALA A 82 28.95 23.42 15.77
CA ALA A 82 28.17 22.40 15.06
C ALA A 82 26.68 22.75 14.98
N LYS A 83 26.11 23.34 16.04
CA LYS A 83 24.71 23.80 16.06
C LYS A 83 24.43 24.95 15.07
N LYS A 84 25.38 25.87 14.87
CA LYS A 84 25.23 26.99 13.91
C LYS A 84 25.44 26.47 12.50
N VAL A 85 26.53 25.74 12.28
CA VAL A 85 26.95 25.22 10.98
C VAL A 85 25.97 24.18 10.44
N GLY A 86 25.56 23.22 11.27
CA GLY A 86 24.66 22.15 10.86
C GLY A 86 23.26 22.64 10.45
N LYS A 87 22.81 23.81 10.94
CA LYS A 87 21.56 24.43 10.49
C LYS A 87 21.67 25.07 9.11
N LEU A 88 22.89 25.44 8.71
CA LEU A 88 23.19 26.09 7.45
C LEU A 88 23.65 25.11 6.38
N PHE A 89 24.23 23.97 6.79
CA PHE A 89 24.63 22.91 5.90
C PHE A 89 23.40 22.25 5.25
N CYS A 90 23.49 21.97 3.95
CA CYS A 90 22.51 21.15 3.24
C CYS A 90 23.19 20.08 2.39
N LYS A 91 22.50 18.96 2.16
CA LYS A 91 23.04 17.79 1.44
C LYS A 91 23.54 18.15 0.04
N GLU A 92 22.88 19.11 -0.60
CA GLU A 92 23.22 19.57 -1.94
C GLU A 92 24.60 20.20 -2.03
N PHE A 93 25.14 20.72 -0.93
CA PHE A 93 26.48 21.29 -0.89
C PHE A 93 27.55 20.29 -1.28
N SER A 94 27.38 18.99 -1.02
CA SER A 94 28.42 18.01 -1.30
C SER A 94 28.55 17.70 -2.80
N TYR A 95 27.43 17.40 -3.47
CA TYR A 95 27.46 16.88 -4.84
C TYR A 95 26.45 17.58 -5.78
N ASP A 96 25.19 17.75 -5.37
CA ASP A 96 24.15 18.28 -6.28
C ASP A 96 24.47 19.69 -6.82
N GLN A 97 25.10 20.53 -5.99
CA GLN A 97 25.53 21.90 -6.33
C GLN A 97 27.02 22.00 -6.71
N TYR A 98 27.69 20.88 -7.01
CA TYR A 98 29.13 20.89 -7.32
C TYR A 98 29.49 21.87 -8.45
N PHE A 99 28.65 21.94 -9.48
CA PHE A 99 28.75 22.86 -10.62
C PHE A 99 27.70 23.97 -10.59
N THR A 100 27.30 24.44 -9.41
CA THR A 100 26.27 25.48 -9.34
C THR A 100 26.74 26.79 -9.99
N THR A 101 25.82 27.42 -10.71
CA THR A 101 25.96 28.75 -11.30
C THR A 101 24.87 29.70 -10.80
N THR A 102 23.99 29.23 -9.91
CA THR A 102 22.83 30.00 -9.47
C THR A 102 23.19 30.94 -8.32
N LYS A 103 22.69 32.18 -8.39
CA LYS A 103 22.93 33.18 -7.34
C LYS A 103 22.40 32.71 -5.98
N ASP A 104 21.25 32.05 -5.96
CA ASP A 104 20.62 31.57 -4.72
C ASP A 104 21.44 30.49 -4.02
N ASP A 105 22.05 29.56 -4.78
CA ASP A 105 22.95 28.55 -4.21
C ASP A 105 24.21 29.22 -3.63
N PHE A 106 24.77 30.20 -4.32
CA PHE A 106 25.92 30.94 -3.79
C PHE A 106 25.59 31.78 -2.56
N ILE A 107 24.38 32.35 -2.43
CA ILE A 107 23.94 33.02 -1.21
C ILE A 107 23.95 32.04 -0.03
N LYS A 108 23.47 30.80 -0.22
CA LYS A 108 23.51 29.77 0.81
C LYS A 108 24.93 29.36 1.17
N LEU A 109 25.78 29.10 0.17
CA LEU A 109 27.20 28.76 0.38
C LEU A 109 27.94 29.89 1.10
N LYS A 110 27.74 31.14 0.69
CA LYS A 110 28.32 32.32 1.34
C LYS A 110 27.89 32.42 2.79
N THR A 111 26.60 32.24 3.06
CA THR A 111 26.07 32.27 4.44
C THR A 111 26.73 31.17 5.29
N TYR A 112 26.88 29.97 4.73
CA TYR A 112 27.54 28.84 5.36
C TYR A 112 29.03 29.10 5.65
N PHE A 113 29.81 29.53 4.66
CA PHE A 113 31.23 29.82 4.83
C PHE A 113 31.49 31.03 5.73
N THR A 114 30.63 32.06 5.69
CA THR A 114 30.69 33.20 6.62
C THR A 114 30.49 32.73 8.05
N ALA A 115 29.53 31.82 8.29
CA ALA A 115 29.32 31.28 9.63
C ALA A 115 30.51 30.46 10.15
N LEU A 116 31.20 29.72 9.27
CA LEU A 116 32.45 29.03 9.62
C LEU A 116 33.59 30.02 9.92
N GLN A 117 33.72 31.07 9.11
CA GLN A 117 34.74 32.10 9.30
C GLN A 117 34.52 32.85 10.62
N GLU A 118 33.30 33.28 10.92
CA GLU A 118 32.95 33.94 12.19
C GLU A 118 33.13 33.02 13.41
N GLY A 119 33.06 31.70 13.20
CA GLY A 119 33.24 30.69 14.24
C GLY A 119 34.70 30.28 14.48
N ALA A 120 35.61 30.72 13.60
CA ALA A 120 37.02 30.37 13.69
C ALA A 120 37.73 31.10 14.84
N GLN A 121 38.66 30.42 15.52
CA GLN A 121 39.48 31.03 16.59
C GLN A 121 40.77 31.69 16.07
N GLY A 122 40.92 31.74 14.74
CA GLY A 122 42.05 32.26 14.02
C GLY A 122 41.67 32.49 12.56
N ARG A 123 42.65 32.69 11.68
CA ARG A 123 42.38 32.87 10.26
C ARG A 123 41.83 31.58 9.67
N ALA A 124 40.60 31.63 9.16
CA ALA A 124 39.91 30.47 8.65
C ALA A 124 40.59 29.89 7.39
N VAL A 125 40.85 28.59 7.40
CA VAL A 125 41.38 27.82 6.27
C VAL A 125 40.39 26.73 5.91
N PHE A 126 39.96 26.66 4.66
CA PHE A 126 38.97 25.72 4.16
C PHE A 126 39.60 24.76 3.16
N GLN A 127 39.82 23.51 3.54
CA GLN A 127 40.32 22.48 2.61
C GLN A 127 39.13 21.81 1.90
N CYS A 128 38.96 22.04 0.60
CA CYS A 128 37.73 21.72 -0.12
C CYS A 128 37.94 20.77 -1.31
N CYS A 129 37.77 19.46 -1.11
CA CYS A 129 37.77 18.45 -2.18
C CYS A 129 36.56 18.53 -3.13
N ARG A 130 35.49 19.24 -2.73
CA ARG A 130 34.19 19.28 -3.44
C ARG A 130 33.87 20.63 -4.07
N SER A 131 34.88 21.43 -4.38
CA SER A 131 34.70 22.84 -4.74
C SER A 131 35.21 23.23 -6.12
N ALA A 132 35.97 22.35 -6.80
CA ALA A 132 36.62 22.67 -8.06
C ALA A 132 35.62 23.07 -9.17
N GLY A 133 34.39 22.59 -9.14
CA GLY A 133 33.34 22.95 -10.10
C GLY A 133 32.71 24.34 -9.92
N ARG A 134 33.06 25.08 -8.87
CA ARG A 134 32.39 26.34 -8.49
C ARG A 134 33.32 27.39 -7.89
N VAL A 135 34.62 27.29 -8.16
CA VAL A 135 35.64 28.20 -7.59
C VAL A 135 35.40 29.65 -7.97
N SER A 136 35.08 29.93 -9.23
CA SER A 136 34.79 31.30 -9.71
C SER A 136 33.70 32.00 -8.88
N GLY A 137 32.59 31.31 -8.63
CA GLY A 137 31.49 31.86 -7.83
C GLY A 137 31.84 31.96 -6.34
N LEU A 138 32.57 30.98 -5.78
CA LEU A 138 33.07 31.07 -4.40
C LEU A 138 34.02 32.26 -4.22
N LYS A 139 34.95 32.49 -5.15
CA LYS A 139 35.87 33.64 -5.14
C LYS A 139 35.11 34.96 -5.20
N THR A 140 34.12 35.04 -6.09
CA THR A 140 33.29 36.25 -6.26
C THR A 140 32.48 36.56 -5.00
N GLU A 141 31.86 35.54 -4.40
CA GLU A 141 30.85 35.74 -3.35
C GLU A 141 31.44 35.71 -1.94
N CYS A 142 32.45 34.87 -1.69
CA CYS A 142 33.09 34.71 -0.39
C CYS A 142 34.39 35.53 -0.25
N GLY A 143 35.01 35.93 -1.37
CA GLY A 143 36.29 36.61 -1.37
C GLY A 143 37.41 35.75 -0.75
N GLY A 144 38.50 36.41 -0.33
CA GLY A 144 39.65 35.75 0.29
C GLY A 144 40.70 35.24 -0.68
N THR A 145 41.62 34.42 -0.17
CA THR A 145 42.74 33.85 -0.94
C THR A 145 42.40 32.42 -1.33
N HIS A 146 42.57 32.07 -2.61
CA HIS A 146 42.19 30.79 -3.18
C HIS A 146 43.43 30.10 -3.75
N ILE A 147 43.68 28.87 -3.31
CA ILE A 147 44.81 28.04 -3.70
C ILE A 147 44.26 26.84 -4.46
N PHE A 148 44.77 26.59 -5.66
CA PHE A 148 44.45 25.41 -6.45
C PHE A 148 45.54 24.35 -6.28
N LEU A 149 45.21 23.26 -5.59
CA LEU A 149 46.12 22.13 -5.38
C LEU A 149 45.80 20.99 -6.36
N TRP A 150 46.83 20.52 -7.06
CA TRP A 150 46.71 19.43 -8.01
C TRP A 150 47.90 18.47 -7.96
N ARG A 151 47.69 17.30 -8.56
CA ARG A 151 48.64 16.20 -8.64
C ARG A 151 48.62 15.59 -10.05
N ASN A 152 49.69 14.90 -10.44
CA ASN A 152 49.72 14.06 -11.62
C ASN A 152 48.46 13.16 -11.67
N PRO A 153 47.67 13.20 -12.75
CA PRO A 153 46.44 12.42 -12.86
C PRO A 153 46.67 10.90 -12.76
N TRP A 154 47.82 10.37 -13.20
CA TRP A 154 48.10 8.92 -13.17
C TRP A 154 48.28 8.44 -11.73
N ASP A 155 49.15 9.11 -10.97
CA ASP A 155 49.42 8.81 -9.56
C ASP A 155 48.19 9.07 -8.69
N GLN A 156 47.45 10.13 -9.00
CA GLN A 156 46.23 10.50 -8.30
C GLN A 156 45.14 9.45 -8.52
N TRP A 157 44.89 9.02 -9.76
CA TRP A 157 43.90 7.98 -10.06
C TRP A 157 44.26 6.63 -9.44
N TRP A 158 45.52 6.21 -9.51
CA TRP A 158 45.95 4.99 -8.79
C TRP A 158 45.77 5.11 -7.28
N SER A 159 45.84 6.33 -6.73
CA SER A 159 45.49 6.55 -5.33
C SER A 159 43.98 6.48 -5.06
N TYR A 160 43.10 6.72 -6.05
CA TYR A 160 41.65 6.50 -5.91
C TYR A 160 41.38 5.00 -5.75
N LYS A 161 42.08 4.15 -6.49
CA LYS A 161 41.91 2.69 -6.47
C LYS A 161 42.17 1.99 -5.14
N LYS A 162 42.68 2.71 -4.13
CA LYS A 162 42.83 2.19 -2.76
C LYS A 162 41.52 2.10 -2.00
N ASP A 163 40.55 2.95 -2.33
CA ASP A 163 39.26 3.04 -1.66
C ASP A 163 38.17 3.42 -2.66
N LEU A 164 37.15 2.58 -2.74
CA LEU A 164 36.02 2.73 -3.66
C LEU A 164 35.28 4.06 -3.46
N TYR A 165 35.37 4.65 -2.27
CA TYR A 165 34.80 5.95 -1.95
C TYR A 165 35.11 7.02 -2.99
N PHE A 166 36.34 7.05 -3.52
CA PHE A 166 36.76 8.11 -4.44
C PHE A 166 36.19 7.92 -5.84
N ASP A 167 36.12 6.67 -6.33
CA ASP A 167 35.46 6.35 -7.59
C ASP A 167 33.95 6.67 -7.49
N MET A 168 33.31 6.34 -6.36
CA MET A 168 31.90 6.66 -6.13
C MET A 168 31.66 8.17 -6.01
N SER A 169 32.57 8.90 -5.37
CA SER A 169 32.50 10.35 -5.29
C SER A 169 32.51 11.01 -6.68
N ASN A 170 33.31 10.49 -7.63
CA ASN A 170 33.28 10.99 -9.02
C ASN A 170 31.93 10.74 -9.70
N LEU A 171 31.30 9.59 -9.47
CA LEU A 171 29.95 9.32 -9.99
C LEU A 171 28.91 10.26 -9.39
N LEU A 172 28.99 10.53 -8.09
CA LEU A 172 28.11 11.52 -7.42
C LEU A 172 28.33 12.93 -7.95
N ILE A 173 29.57 13.35 -8.21
CA ILE A 173 29.89 14.63 -8.88
C ILE A 173 29.28 14.67 -10.30
N CYS A 174 29.42 13.60 -11.06
CA CYS A 174 28.82 13.46 -12.40
C CYS A 174 27.27 13.44 -12.35
N ASN A 175 26.69 13.20 -11.18
CA ASN A 175 25.26 13.28 -10.94
C ASN A 175 24.79 14.68 -10.48
N ALA A 176 25.65 15.69 -10.44
CA ALA A 176 25.26 17.05 -10.08
C ALA A 176 24.20 17.65 -11.03
N LYS A 177 23.36 18.57 -10.51
CA LYS A 177 22.21 19.15 -11.23
C LYS A 177 22.60 20.00 -12.44
N ASN A 178 23.72 20.72 -12.34
CA ASN A 178 24.17 21.69 -13.33
C ASN A 178 25.45 21.24 -14.05
N LEU A 179 25.49 19.96 -14.45
CA LEU A 179 26.65 19.38 -15.09
C LEU A 179 27.06 20.16 -16.37
N PRO A 180 28.34 20.52 -16.54
CA PRO A 180 28.87 21.11 -17.77
C PRO A 180 28.55 20.25 -19.00
N VAL A 181 28.37 20.89 -20.16
CA VAL A 181 27.93 20.20 -21.40
C VAL A 181 28.84 19.02 -21.75
N PHE A 182 30.16 19.22 -21.78
CA PHE A 182 31.08 18.13 -22.12
C PHE A 182 31.03 16.95 -21.14
N LEU A 183 30.73 17.21 -19.85
CA LEU A 183 30.57 16.16 -18.85
C LEU A 183 29.22 15.45 -18.97
N LYS A 184 28.17 16.11 -19.48
CA LYS A 184 26.89 15.45 -19.83
C LYS A 184 27.09 14.45 -20.95
N GLU A 185 27.82 14.84 -21.99
CA GLU A 185 28.13 13.97 -23.13
C GLU A 185 28.97 12.77 -22.68
N LEU A 186 29.98 13.01 -21.83
CA LEU A 186 30.75 11.93 -21.22
C LEU A 186 29.86 11.00 -20.37
N LYS A 187 28.92 11.57 -19.60
CA LYS A 187 27.99 10.80 -18.76
C LYS A 187 27.15 9.85 -19.60
N GLU A 188 26.66 10.32 -20.75
CA GLU A 188 25.89 9.54 -21.71
C GLU A 188 26.75 8.44 -22.36
N GLU A 189 27.97 8.78 -22.79
CA GLU A 189 28.94 7.83 -23.34
C GLU A 189 29.23 6.67 -22.36
N LEU A 190 29.47 7.02 -21.10
CA LEU A 190 29.73 6.06 -20.01
C LEU A 190 28.47 5.39 -19.47
N LYS A 191 27.29 5.74 -20.00
CA LYS A 191 25.97 5.21 -19.59
C LYS A 191 25.71 5.33 -18.09
N ILE A 192 26.16 6.43 -17.48
CA ILE A 192 25.99 6.67 -16.04
C ILE A 192 24.55 7.16 -15.81
N PRO A 193 23.71 6.43 -15.07
CA PRO A 193 22.31 6.82 -14.86
C PRO A 193 22.19 8.02 -13.91
N ASN A 194 21.13 8.79 -14.11
CA ASN A 194 20.68 9.81 -13.15
C ASN A 194 19.97 9.14 -11.97
N PHE A 195 20.40 9.44 -10.75
CA PHE A 195 19.71 8.95 -9.55
C PHE A 195 19.89 9.94 -8.40
N HIS A 196 18.78 10.56 -7.96
CA HIS A 196 18.80 11.47 -6.82
C HIS A 196 17.94 10.92 -5.68
N ASN A 197 18.47 11.04 -4.47
CA ASN A 197 17.80 10.69 -3.23
C ASN A 197 18.03 11.79 -2.19
N LYS A 198 17.16 11.83 -1.17
CA LYS A 198 17.34 12.71 -0.01
C LYS A 198 18.56 12.31 0.84
N SER A 199 18.96 11.04 0.79
CA SER A 199 20.14 10.52 1.49
C SER A 199 21.28 10.25 0.51
N THR A 200 22.44 10.88 0.75
CA THR A 200 23.67 10.62 -0.01
C THR A 200 24.13 9.17 0.15
N LEU A 201 23.86 8.53 1.30
CA LEU A 201 24.20 7.11 1.50
C LEU A 201 23.44 6.20 0.53
N VAL A 202 22.16 6.50 0.28
CA VAL A 202 21.35 5.73 -0.68
C VAL A 202 21.84 5.93 -2.12
N GLU A 203 22.32 7.13 -2.45
CA GLU A 203 22.96 7.39 -3.76
C GLU A 203 24.28 6.63 -3.89
N TYR A 204 25.06 6.58 -2.81
CA TYR A 204 26.30 5.82 -2.76
C TYR A 204 26.05 4.32 -3.03
N ASP A 205 25.12 3.70 -2.29
CA ASP A 205 24.75 2.29 -2.48
C ASP A 205 24.26 2.01 -3.91
N TYR A 206 23.51 2.96 -4.49
CA TYR A 206 23.03 2.85 -5.87
C TYR A 206 24.18 2.80 -6.88
N TYR A 207 25.18 3.66 -6.74
CA TYR A 207 26.34 3.71 -7.64
C TYR A 207 27.38 2.63 -7.34
N GLU A 208 27.44 2.13 -6.11
CA GLU A 208 28.35 1.05 -5.74
C GLU A 208 28.14 -0.20 -6.60
N SER A 209 26.90 -0.46 -6.98
CA SER A 209 26.53 -1.58 -7.84
C SER A 209 26.68 -1.27 -9.35
N ARG A 210 27.07 -0.05 -9.73
CA ARG A 210 27.13 0.43 -11.14
C ARG A 210 28.50 1.02 -11.46
N ARG A 211 29.56 0.35 -10.98
CA ARG A 211 30.93 0.82 -11.14
C ARG A 211 31.33 0.84 -12.60
N LEU A 212 32.14 1.82 -12.94
CA LEU A 212 32.85 1.85 -14.20
C LEU A 212 34.04 0.87 -14.14
N ASP A 213 34.42 0.33 -15.29
CA ASP A 213 35.71 -0.36 -15.41
C ASP A 213 36.86 0.64 -15.29
N SER A 214 38.10 0.15 -15.30
CA SER A 214 39.29 1.00 -15.21
C SER A 214 39.31 2.10 -16.28
N THR A 215 38.93 1.80 -17.53
CA THR A 215 38.89 2.78 -18.63
C THR A 215 37.85 3.87 -18.36
N GLY A 216 36.61 3.49 -18.02
CA GLY A 216 35.55 4.45 -17.74
C GLY A 216 35.80 5.26 -16.46
N SER A 217 36.34 4.63 -15.40
CA SER A 217 36.72 5.30 -14.15
C SER A 217 37.83 6.33 -14.42
N TYR A 218 38.88 5.97 -15.16
CA TYR A 218 39.94 6.91 -15.51
C TYR A 218 39.42 8.03 -16.41
N LYS A 219 38.58 7.71 -17.41
CA LYS A 219 38.01 8.71 -18.32
C LYS A 219 37.19 9.76 -17.57
N LEU A 220 36.31 9.33 -16.66
CA LEU A 220 35.53 10.24 -15.80
C LEU A 220 36.45 11.05 -14.87
N PHE A 221 37.40 10.41 -14.21
CA PHE A 221 38.34 11.08 -13.32
C PHE A 221 39.14 12.15 -14.08
N TYR A 222 39.72 11.80 -15.23
CA TYR A 222 40.55 12.69 -16.03
C TYR A 222 39.74 13.86 -16.58
N ALA A 223 38.49 13.63 -17.01
CA ALA A 223 37.60 14.71 -17.42
C ALA A 223 37.30 15.71 -16.28
N LEU A 224 37.09 15.23 -15.05
CA LEU A 224 36.95 16.08 -13.86
C LEU A 224 38.26 16.80 -13.51
N TRP A 225 39.41 16.15 -13.72
CA TRP A 225 40.73 16.74 -13.54
C TRP A 225 40.98 17.87 -14.54
N CYS A 226 40.68 17.66 -15.83
CA CYS A 226 40.74 18.69 -16.87
C CYS A 226 39.79 19.85 -16.55
N HIS A 227 38.55 19.57 -16.14
CA HIS A 227 37.62 20.60 -15.69
C HIS A 227 38.23 21.44 -14.56
N ALA A 228 38.81 20.81 -13.54
CA ALA A 228 39.41 21.53 -12.42
C ALA A 228 40.59 22.39 -12.89
N MET A 229 41.44 21.88 -13.77
CA MET A 229 42.56 22.62 -14.35
C MET A 229 42.14 23.83 -15.16
N LEU A 230 41.05 23.73 -15.93
CA LEU A 230 40.60 24.79 -16.84
C LEU A 230 39.64 25.78 -16.18
N GLU A 231 38.81 25.33 -15.23
CA GLU A 231 37.73 26.14 -14.66
C GLU A 231 37.97 26.57 -13.21
N ALA A 232 38.87 25.92 -12.48
CA ALA A 232 39.20 26.30 -11.10
C ALA A 232 40.50 27.09 -11.01
N LYS A 233 41.57 26.57 -11.64
CA LYS A 233 42.92 27.15 -11.59
C LYS A 233 42.95 28.64 -12.00
N PRO A 234 42.28 29.12 -13.07
CA PRO A 234 42.37 30.53 -13.47
C PRO A 234 41.79 31.52 -12.46
N TYR A 235 40.95 31.07 -11.53
CA TYR A 235 40.32 31.91 -10.51
C TYR A 235 41.04 31.84 -9.15
N CYS A 236 42.13 31.07 -9.05
CA CYS A 236 42.92 30.96 -7.83
C CYS A 236 44.12 31.91 -7.88
N ASP A 237 44.53 32.40 -6.72
CA ASP A 237 45.68 33.31 -6.56
C ASP A 237 47.02 32.55 -6.64
N LEU A 238 47.00 31.24 -6.38
CA LEU A 238 48.16 30.35 -6.45
C LEU A 238 47.75 28.95 -6.93
N SER A 239 48.61 28.31 -7.72
CA SER A 239 48.49 26.88 -8.06
C SER A 239 49.69 26.10 -7.55
N ILE A 240 49.43 25.00 -6.85
CA ILE A 240 50.44 24.13 -6.26
C ILE A 240 50.34 22.75 -6.91
N ASN A 241 51.42 22.32 -7.56
CA ASN A 241 51.65 20.94 -7.97
C ASN A 241 52.33 20.20 -6.81
N ILE A 242 51.64 19.27 -6.16
CA ILE A 242 52.17 18.57 -4.99
C ILE A 242 53.36 17.65 -5.32
N ASP A 243 53.44 17.14 -6.54
CA ASP A 243 54.54 16.28 -6.97
C ASP A 243 55.82 17.12 -7.11
N GLN A 244 55.72 18.30 -7.73
CA GLN A 244 56.84 19.26 -7.81
C GLN A 244 57.24 19.79 -6.43
N LEU A 245 56.27 20.03 -5.54
CA LEU A 245 56.54 20.45 -4.15
C LEU A 245 57.37 19.40 -3.39
N SER A 246 57.20 18.13 -3.74
CA SER A 246 57.91 17.01 -3.12
C SER A 246 59.36 16.87 -3.60
N VAL A 247 59.65 17.17 -4.88
CA VAL A 247 60.96 16.88 -5.49
C VAL A 247 61.83 18.11 -5.75
N SER A 248 61.26 19.31 -5.84
CA SER A 248 61.98 20.53 -6.24
C SER A 248 62.08 21.54 -5.10
N HIS A 249 63.27 21.69 -4.52
CA HIS A 249 63.55 22.72 -3.51
C HIS A 249 63.32 24.14 -4.04
N THR A 250 63.67 24.40 -5.30
CA THR A 250 63.44 25.69 -5.95
C THR A 250 61.95 26.00 -6.02
N TYR A 251 61.14 25.06 -6.52
CA TYR A 251 59.69 25.21 -6.61
C TYR A 251 59.05 25.41 -5.23
N ARG A 252 59.54 24.67 -4.22
CA ARG A 252 59.09 24.83 -2.82
C ARG A 252 59.32 26.24 -2.30
N ASN A 253 60.50 26.81 -2.53
CA ASN A 253 60.82 28.17 -2.12
C ASN A 253 59.97 29.21 -2.86
N GLU A 254 59.71 29.01 -4.16
CA GLU A 254 58.82 29.86 -4.96
C GLU A 254 57.37 29.85 -4.43
N VAL A 255 56.87 28.65 -4.07
CA VAL A 255 55.54 28.48 -3.46
C VAL A 255 55.48 29.20 -2.11
N LEU A 256 56.47 29.00 -1.22
CA LEU A 256 56.53 29.67 0.08
C LEU A 256 56.59 31.20 -0.07
N GLN A 257 57.40 31.71 -1.01
CA GLN A 257 57.50 33.14 -1.27
C GLN A 257 56.17 33.70 -1.79
N THR A 258 55.46 32.97 -2.66
CA THR A 258 54.16 33.40 -3.19
C THR A 258 53.10 33.41 -2.08
N LEU A 259 53.09 32.39 -1.22
CA LEU A 259 52.22 32.35 -0.04
C LEU A 259 52.49 33.56 0.87
N GLN A 260 53.74 33.84 1.18
CA GLN A 260 54.11 35.03 1.97
C GLN A 260 53.63 36.34 1.33
N ASN A 261 53.78 36.47 0.01
CA ASN A 261 53.31 37.64 -0.74
C ASN A 261 51.77 37.80 -0.72
N THR A 262 51.03 36.71 -0.53
CA THR A 262 49.57 36.72 -0.35
C THR A 262 49.14 36.84 1.13
N GLY A 263 50.10 37.08 2.02
CA GLY A 263 49.86 37.24 3.46
C GLY A 263 49.69 35.92 4.19
N ILE A 264 50.17 34.81 3.64
CA ILE A 264 50.17 33.48 4.27
C ILE A 264 51.61 33.17 4.71
N SER A 265 51.86 33.07 6.02
CA SER A 265 53.19 32.88 6.61
C SER A 265 53.24 31.63 7.48
N GLY A 266 54.41 31.35 8.07
CA GLY A 266 54.58 30.28 9.06
C GLY A 266 54.35 28.85 8.57
N LEU A 267 54.34 28.63 7.26
CA LEU A 267 54.22 27.29 6.67
C LEU A 267 55.60 26.70 6.40
N ASP A 268 55.76 25.40 6.66
CA ASP A 268 56.93 24.62 6.27
C ASP A 268 56.50 23.46 5.37
N PHE A 269 57.21 23.27 4.26
CA PHE A 269 56.99 22.16 3.32
C PHE A 269 58.22 21.25 3.21
N SER A 270 59.18 21.37 4.12
CA SER A 270 60.45 20.64 4.08
C SER A 270 60.26 19.11 4.06
N ASP A 271 59.19 18.63 4.68
CA ASP A 271 58.81 17.23 4.81
C ASP A 271 57.84 16.75 3.70
N CYS A 272 57.49 17.60 2.73
CA CYS A 272 56.61 17.21 1.62
C CYS A 272 57.22 16.04 0.84
N SER A 273 56.58 14.87 0.92
CA SER A 273 57.04 13.65 0.26
C SER A 273 55.87 12.83 -0.27
N MET A 274 55.31 13.27 -1.40
CA MET A 274 54.26 12.50 -2.09
C MET A 274 54.88 11.30 -2.84
N PRO A 275 54.25 10.11 -2.78
CA PRO A 275 54.64 9.00 -3.63
C PRO A 275 54.46 9.37 -5.11
N ILE A 276 55.51 9.22 -5.92
CA ILE A 276 55.48 9.45 -7.36
C ILE A 276 55.94 8.15 -8.02
N ALA A 277 55.08 7.53 -8.82
CA ALA A 277 55.38 6.27 -9.47
C ALA A 277 56.09 6.47 -10.82
N SER A 278 56.87 5.47 -11.20
CA SER A 278 57.39 5.31 -12.56
C SER A 278 56.48 4.39 -13.36
N TYR A 279 56.34 4.71 -14.65
CA TYR A 279 55.38 4.07 -15.55
C TYR A 279 56.10 3.55 -16.80
N GLY A 280 55.68 2.37 -17.26
CA GLY A 280 56.18 1.77 -18.51
C GLY A 280 55.33 2.16 -19.71
N GLU A 281 55.77 1.76 -20.91
CA GLU A 281 55.08 2.05 -22.16
C GLU A 281 53.62 1.55 -22.19
N SER A 282 53.34 0.38 -21.60
CA SER A 282 51.97 -0.16 -21.50
C SER A 282 51.04 0.73 -20.68
N ASP A 283 51.51 1.24 -19.52
CA ASP A 283 50.76 2.21 -18.72
C ASP A 283 50.50 3.49 -19.54
N GLY A 284 51.52 3.98 -20.23
CA GLY A 284 51.44 5.16 -21.09
C GLY A 284 50.39 4.99 -22.19
N ASN A 285 50.38 3.84 -22.87
CA ASN A 285 49.41 3.52 -23.91
C ASN A 285 47.97 3.49 -23.39
N PHE A 286 47.75 2.98 -22.17
CA PHE A 286 46.44 3.02 -21.52
C PHE A 286 46.00 4.45 -21.24
N PHE A 287 46.84 5.22 -20.53
CA PHE A 287 46.45 6.55 -20.08
C PHE A 287 46.35 7.54 -21.22
N LEU A 288 47.38 7.66 -22.06
CA LEU A 288 47.45 8.68 -23.11
C LEU A 288 46.30 8.55 -24.11
N LYS A 289 45.90 7.31 -24.44
CA LYS A 289 44.73 7.07 -25.29
C LYS A 289 43.45 7.67 -24.69
N VAL A 290 43.19 7.42 -23.41
CA VAL A 290 42.01 7.96 -22.72
C VAL A 290 42.09 9.49 -22.58
N GLU A 291 43.30 10.02 -22.35
CA GLU A 291 43.52 11.47 -22.29
C GLU A 291 43.21 12.15 -23.61
N ASP A 292 43.67 11.58 -24.73
CA ASP A 292 43.37 12.08 -26.08
C ASP A 292 41.87 12.07 -26.38
N ASP A 293 41.16 10.99 -26.03
CA ASP A 293 39.70 10.92 -26.16
C ASP A 293 39.00 12.07 -25.39
N VAL A 294 39.47 12.38 -24.18
CA VAL A 294 38.91 13.49 -23.37
C VAL A 294 39.29 14.85 -23.95
N HIS A 295 40.50 15.01 -24.49
CA HIS A 295 40.92 16.23 -25.18
C HIS A 295 40.05 16.52 -26.41
N GLU A 296 39.74 15.51 -27.22
CA GLU A 296 38.83 15.61 -28.36
C GLU A 296 37.39 15.95 -27.91
N LEU A 297 36.94 15.35 -26.80
CA LEU A 297 35.63 15.65 -26.23
C LEU A 297 35.53 17.11 -25.74
N LEU A 298 36.60 17.66 -25.15
CA LEU A 298 36.66 19.06 -24.76
C LEU A 298 36.57 20.00 -25.97
N LEU A 299 37.34 19.74 -27.04
CA LEU A 299 37.31 20.54 -28.28
C LEU A 299 35.92 20.54 -28.92
N SER A 300 35.25 19.38 -28.96
CA SER A 300 33.90 19.27 -29.54
C SER A 300 32.82 20.00 -28.73
N HIS A 301 33.08 20.35 -27.46
CA HIS A 301 32.10 20.94 -26.55
C HIS A 301 32.49 22.33 -26.01
N GLY A 302 33.21 23.11 -26.81
CA GLY A 302 33.37 24.55 -26.61
C GLY A 302 34.67 24.99 -25.93
N TYR A 303 35.58 24.06 -25.61
CA TYR A 303 36.92 24.44 -25.17
C TYR A 303 37.79 24.83 -26.37
N SER A 304 38.58 25.89 -26.19
CA SER A 304 39.50 26.36 -27.22
C SER A 304 40.68 25.41 -27.42
N GLN A 305 41.31 25.48 -28.59
CA GLN A 305 42.57 24.75 -28.84
C GLN A 305 43.64 25.11 -27.80
N LEU A 306 43.74 26.38 -27.41
CA LEU A 306 44.68 26.85 -26.39
C LEU A 306 44.47 26.12 -25.05
N HIS A 307 43.23 25.97 -24.60
CA HIS A 307 42.92 25.24 -23.36
C HIS A 307 43.40 23.79 -23.43
N VAL A 308 43.18 23.12 -24.57
CA VAL A 308 43.57 21.72 -24.75
C VAL A 308 45.08 21.57 -24.92
N ASP A 309 45.75 22.52 -25.56
CA ASP A 309 47.21 22.52 -25.70
C ASP A 309 47.89 22.63 -24.33
N GLU A 310 47.36 23.43 -23.40
CA GLU A 310 47.87 23.49 -22.02
C GLU A 310 47.81 22.13 -21.30
N LEU A 311 46.74 21.36 -21.52
CA LEU A 311 46.60 20.01 -20.96
C LEU A 311 47.56 19.02 -21.63
N LYS A 312 47.70 19.10 -22.96
CA LYS A 312 48.61 18.25 -23.74
C LYS A 312 50.07 18.45 -23.35
N ILE A 313 50.49 19.67 -23.01
CA ILE A 313 51.84 19.92 -22.47
C ILE A 313 52.09 19.06 -21.22
N LEU A 314 51.12 18.98 -20.31
CA LEU A 314 51.23 18.17 -19.10
C LEU A 314 51.23 16.67 -19.41
N SER A 315 50.45 16.23 -20.40
CA SER A 315 50.46 14.84 -20.91
C SER A 315 51.81 14.49 -21.53
N ASP A 316 52.39 15.37 -22.33
CA ASP A 316 53.69 15.19 -22.96
C ASP A 316 54.82 15.11 -21.93
N GLU A 317 54.74 15.88 -20.84
CA GLU A 317 55.67 15.76 -19.72
C GLU A 317 55.61 14.38 -19.07
N ARG A 318 54.42 13.78 -18.92
CA ARG A 318 54.28 12.41 -18.40
C ARG A 318 54.81 11.38 -19.39
N LYS A 319 54.50 11.54 -20.68
CA LYS A 319 55.02 10.67 -21.75
C LYS A 319 56.54 10.64 -21.78
N LYS A 320 57.22 11.77 -21.57
CA LYS A 320 58.68 11.86 -21.50
C LYS A 320 59.29 11.15 -20.29
N ARG A 321 58.51 10.89 -19.23
CA ARG A 321 58.95 10.19 -18.01
C ARG A 321 58.71 8.68 -18.06
N LEU A 322 58.17 8.16 -19.16
CA LEU A 322 58.02 6.72 -19.35
C LEU A 322 59.40 6.05 -19.37
N VAL A 323 59.51 4.90 -18.71
CA VAL A 323 60.76 4.14 -18.64
C VAL A 323 60.70 2.90 -19.53
N ASP A 324 61.84 2.50 -20.07
CA ASP A 324 61.98 1.21 -20.74
C ASP A 324 61.99 0.08 -19.70
N VAL A 325 60.89 -0.65 -19.63
CA VAL A 325 60.70 -1.77 -18.69
C VAL A 325 61.48 -3.04 -19.07
N ASN A 326 62.09 -3.07 -20.26
CA ASN A 326 62.97 -4.17 -20.69
C ASN A 326 64.38 -4.04 -20.10
N ALA A 327 64.78 -2.84 -19.68
CA ALA A 327 66.05 -2.61 -19.03
C ALA A 327 66.10 -3.37 -17.67
N PRO A 328 67.16 -4.16 -17.38
CA PRO A 328 67.24 -4.98 -16.17
C PRO A 328 67.05 -4.21 -14.85
N GLU A 329 67.55 -2.98 -14.78
CA GLU A 329 67.43 -2.07 -13.65
C GLU A 329 65.97 -1.66 -13.34
N ASN A 330 65.07 -1.76 -14.32
CA ASN A 330 63.67 -1.38 -14.20
C ASN A 330 62.74 -2.57 -13.87
N SER A 331 63.30 -3.71 -13.43
CA SER A 331 62.53 -4.91 -13.07
C SER A 331 61.37 -4.63 -12.10
N ALA A 332 61.60 -3.84 -11.05
CA ALA A 332 60.55 -3.46 -10.11
C ALA A 332 59.41 -2.65 -10.76
N ILE A 333 59.73 -1.81 -11.75
CA ILE A 333 58.75 -1.00 -12.48
C ILE A 333 57.93 -1.90 -13.40
N ARG A 334 58.58 -2.86 -14.07
CA ARG A 334 57.92 -3.90 -14.87
C ARG A 334 56.93 -4.72 -14.04
N ASP A 335 57.34 -5.18 -12.85
CA ASP A 335 56.47 -5.96 -11.97
C ASP A 335 55.28 -5.13 -11.45
N ALA A 336 55.51 -3.85 -11.14
CA ALA A 336 54.46 -2.92 -10.78
C ALA A 336 53.48 -2.65 -11.95
N MET A 337 53.99 -2.52 -13.17
CA MET A 337 53.19 -2.37 -14.39
C MET A 337 52.31 -3.61 -14.62
N HIS A 338 52.87 -4.82 -14.55
CA HIS A 338 52.07 -6.04 -14.67
C HIS A 338 51.01 -6.13 -13.56
N THR A 339 51.34 -5.77 -12.32
CA THR A 339 50.36 -5.75 -11.22
C THR A 339 49.19 -4.83 -11.55
N ARG A 340 49.46 -3.64 -12.11
CA ARG A 340 48.43 -2.70 -12.56
C ARG A 340 47.57 -3.28 -13.68
N GLU A 341 48.18 -3.90 -14.69
CA GLU A 341 47.44 -4.58 -15.77
C GLU A 341 46.54 -5.70 -15.25
N TYR A 342 47.01 -6.50 -14.29
CA TYR A 342 46.20 -7.53 -13.64
C TYR A 342 45.03 -6.92 -12.85
N MET A 343 45.25 -5.82 -12.13
CA MET A 343 44.17 -5.11 -11.42
C MET A 343 43.10 -4.58 -12.38
N GLN A 344 43.51 -3.99 -13.51
CA GLN A 344 42.59 -3.51 -14.55
C GLN A 344 41.72 -4.65 -15.11
N ARG A 345 42.34 -5.79 -15.47
CA ARG A 345 41.62 -6.98 -15.97
C ARG A 345 40.70 -7.58 -14.90
N ALA A 346 41.11 -7.59 -13.64
CA ALA A 346 40.28 -8.10 -12.55
C ALA A 346 39.02 -7.24 -12.35
N GLU A 347 39.12 -5.90 -12.47
CA GLU A 347 37.96 -5.00 -12.42
C GLU A 347 36.98 -5.26 -13.58
N GLU A 348 37.49 -5.51 -14.79
CA GLU A 348 36.65 -5.85 -15.95
C GLU A 348 35.86 -7.14 -15.72
N VAL A 349 36.52 -8.19 -15.23
CA VAL A 349 35.86 -9.47 -14.89
C VAL A 349 34.81 -9.26 -13.79
N PHE A 350 35.17 -8.52 -12.73
CA PHE A 350 34.24 -8.23 -11.63
C PHE A 350 33.00 -7.46 -12.10
N LYS A 351 33.16 -6.50 -13.01
CA LYS A 351 32.04 -5.74 -13.59
C LYS A 351 31.08 -6.63 -14.37
N VAL A 352 31.62 -7.56 -15.17
CA VAL A 352 30.79 -8.54 -15.91
C VAL A 352 29.98 -9.40 -14.93
N THR A 353 30.63 -9.97 -13.91
CA THR A 353 29.95 -10.77 -12.89
C THR A 353 28.89 -9.98 -12.12
N LEU A 354 29.17 -8.73 -11.75
CA LEU A 354 28.21 -7.87 -11.06
C LEU A 354 26.99 -7.57 -11.94
N THR A 355 27.22 -7.33 -13.24
CA THR A 355 26.14 -7.08 -14.21
C THR A 355 25.23 -8.32 -14.35
N GLU A 356 25.81 -9.52 -14.40
CA GLU A 356 25.07 -10.78 -14.42
C GLU A 356 24.24 -10.99 -13.15
N GLN A 357 24.84 -10.73 -11.97
CA GLN A 357 24.14 -10.81 -10.69
C GLN A 357 22.98 -9.82 -10.59
N GLN A 358 23.14 -8.60 -11.11
CA GLN A 358 22.07 -7.60 -11.15
C GLN A 358 20.94 -8.01 -12.09
N ALA A 359 21.27 -8.50 -13.28
CA ALA A 359 20.27 -9.01 -14.22
C ALA A 359 19.47 -10.16 -13.60
N HIS A 360 20.14 -11.08 -12.90
CA HIS A 360 19.50 -12.16 -12.17
C HIS A 360 18.61 -11.65 -11.03
N SER A 361 19.07 -10.69 -10.23
CA SER A 361 18.29 -10.09 -9.13
C SER A 361 17.05 -9.36 -9.63
N GLN A 362 17.16 -8.61 -10.73
CA GLN A 362 16.02 -7.95 -11.36
C GLN A 362 15.02 -8.95 -11.93
N TRP A 363 15.50 -10.06 -12.49
CA TRP A 363 14.64 -11.14 -12.96
C TRP A 363 13.86 -11.77 -11.79
N LEU A 364 14.54 -12.09 -10.67
CA LEU A 364 13.90 -12.60 -9.45
C LEU A 364 12.84 -11.64 -8.91
N GLN A 365 13.12 -10.32 -8.92
CA GLN A 365 12.16 -9.32 -8.47
C GLN A 365 10.89 -9.29 -9.34
N LYS A 366 11.03 -9.37 -10.67
CA LYS A 366 9.88 -9.45 -11.58
C LYS A 366 9.06 -10.71 -11.36
N GLU A 367 9.71 -11.85 -11.15
CA GLU A 367 9.04 -13.12 -10.87
C GLU A 367 8.27 -13.08 -9.54
N TRP A 368 8.87 -12.46 -8.53
CA TRP A 368 8.24 -12.20 -7.23
C TRP A 368 7.01 -11.30 -7.37
N ASP A 369 7.13 -10.18 -8.09
CA ASP A 369 6.02 -9.24 -8.29
C ASP A 369 4.87 -9.88 -9.09
N TYR A 370 5.20 -10.69 -10.10
CA TYR A 370 4.22 -11.49 -10.83
C TYR A 370 3.49 -12.49 -9.92
N THR A 371 4.25 -13.28 -9.14
CA THR A 371 3.68 -14.25 -8.20
C THR A 371 2.79 -13.56 -7.17
N LYS A 372 3.23 -12.42 -6.64
CA LYS A 372 2.45 -11.59 -5.70
C LYS A 372 1.13 -11.11 -6.32
N ALA A 373 1.15 -10.68 -7.58
CA ALA A 373 -0.06 -10.27 -8.30
C ALA A 373 -1.03 -11.44 -8.49
N VAL A 374 -0.53 -12.62 -8.87
CA VAL A 374 -1.34 -13.86 -8.99
C VAL A 374 -1.97 -14.23 -7.65
N LEU A 375 -1.19 -14.20 -6.56
CA LEU A 375 -1.67 -14.55 -5.23
C LEU A 375 -2.71 -13.55 -4.71
N THR A 376 -2.51 -12.26 -5.00
CA THR A 376 -3.50 -11.21 -4.67
C THR A 376 -4.81 -11.45 -5.41
N LYS A 377 -4.76 -11.83 -6.71
CA LYS A 377 -5.95 -12.18 -7.46
C LYS A 377 -6.66 -13.40 -6.89
N GLN A 378 -5.93 -14.47 -6.57
CA GLN A 378 -6.49 -15.67 -5.95
C GLN A 378 -7.16 -15.36 -4.61
N LEU A 379 -6.58 -14.46 -3.81
CA LEU A 379 -7.19 -14.03 -2.55
C LEU A 379 -8.53 -13.31 -2.79
N THR A 380 -8.59 -12.41 -3.77
CA THR A 380 -9.83 -11.72 -4.15
C THR A 380 -10.89 -12.71 -4.67
N ASP A 381 -10.51 -13.62 -5.55
CA ASP A 381 -11.41 -14.65 -6.09
C ASP A 381 -11.94 -15.56 -4.96
N SER A 382 -11.08 -15.92 -4.00
CA SER A 382 -11.49 -16.70 -2.82
C SER A 382 -12.46 -15.94 -1.91
N GLN A 383 -12.29 -14.62 -1.76
CA GLN A 383 -13.21 -13.80 -0.98
C GLN A 383 -14.58 -13.70 -1.68
N GLN A 384 -14.60 -13.53 -3.01
CA GLN A 384 -15.84 -13.51 -3.77
C GLN A 384 -16.60 -14.83 -3.65
N LEU A 385 -15.89 -15.97 -3.76
CA LEU A 385 -16.50 -17.29 -3.57
C LEU A 385 -17.08 -17.48 -2.16
N GLN A 386 -16.44 -16.90 -1.14
CA GLN A 386 -16.94 -16.94 0.23
C GLN A 386 -18.23 -16.12 0.37
N ASP A 387 -18.26 -14.92 -0.21
CA ASP A 387 -19.45 -14.06 -0.21
C ASP A 387 -20.62 -14.72 -0.96
N ASP A 388 -20.35 -15.33 -2.11
CA ASP A 388 -21.33 -16.10 -2.89
C ASP A 388 -21.86 -17.30 -2.11
N LEU A 389 -21.00 -18.02 -1.39
CA LEU A 389 -21.38 -19.13 -0.54
C LEU A 389 -22.32 -18.68 0.59
N ASP A 390 -22.02 -17.55 1.23
CA ASP A 390 -22.82 -17.03 2.33
C ASP A 390 -24.17 -16.49 1.84
N ASN A 391 -24.21 -15.85 0.66
CA ASN A 391 -25.46 -15.48 -0.03
C ASN A 391 -26.31 -16.72 -0.36
N THR A 392 -25.68 -17.80 -0.84
CA THR A 392 -26.37 -19.04 -1.17
C THR A 392 -26.96 -19.71 0.07
N LYS A 393 -26.23 -19.72 1.20
CA LYS A 393 -26.73 -20.21 2.48
C LYS A 393 -27.92 -19.40 2.99
N ALA A 394 -27.88 -18.08 2.85
CA ALA A 394 -28.99 -17.22 3.24
C ALA A 394 -30.25 -17.50 2.39
N ALA A 395 -30.10 -17.66 1.08
CA ALA A 395 -31.18 -18.02 0.17
C ALA A 395 -31.78 -19.40 0.51
N LEU A 396 -30.93 -20.39 0.80
CA LEU A 396 -31.38 -21.73 1.20
C LEU A 396 -32.16 -21.69 2.52
N SER A 397 -31.68 -20.93 3.51
CA SER A 397 -32.37 -20.76 4.80
C SER A 397 -33.76 -20.13 4.62
N LYS A 398 -33.89 -19.15 3.71
CA LYS A 398 -35.19 -18.56 3.35
C LYS A 398 -36.11 -19.59 2.69
N GLN A 399 -35.59 -20.37 1.74
CA GLN A 399 -36.37 -21.42 1.07
C GLN A 399 -36.84 -22.49 2.06
N GLN A 400 -36.01 -22.86 3.05
CA GLN A 400 -36.40 -23.77 4.12
C GLN A 400 -37.52 -23.19 4.99
N ALA A 401 -37.45 -21.90 5.34
CA ALA A 401 -38.52 -21.22 6.08
C ALA A 401 -39.84 -21.16 5.29
N ASP A 402 -39.76 -20.86 3.99
CA ASP A 402 -40.93 -20.85 3.10
C ASP A 402 -41.53 -22.26 2.95
N SER A 403 -40.68 -23.29 2.83
CA SER A 403 -41.12 -24.68 2.79
C SER A 403 -41.81 -25.11 4.09
N GLN A 404 -41.28 -24.70 5.25
CA GLN A 404 -41.90 -24.98 6.55
C GLN A 404 -43.25 -24.29 6.66
N ARG A 405 -43.35 -23.03 6.24
CA ARG A 405 -44.62 -22.28 6.23
C ARG A 405 -45.67 -22.95 5.33
N LEU A 406 -45.28 -23.40 4.14
CA LEU A 406 -46.18 -24.14 3.25
C LEU A 406 -46.63 -25.47 3.86
N GLN A 407 -45.75 -26.15 4.59
CA GLN A 407 -46.10 -27.37 5.31
C GLN A 407 -47.11 -27.09 6.43
N ASP A 408 -46.94 -26.00 7.16
CA ASP A 408 -47.86 -25.57 8.23
C ASP A 408 -49.23 -25.17 7.65
N ASP A 409 -49.25 -24.41 6.55
CA ASP A 409 -50.48 -24.03 5.83
C ASP A 409 -51.21 -25.27 5.28
N TRP A 410 -50.47 -26.26 4.75
CA TRP A 410 -51.04 -27.54 4.31
C TRP A 410 -51.65 -28.32 5.47
N ASN A 411 -50.95 -28.42 6.60
CA ASN A 411 -51.44 -29.08 7.81
C ASN A 411 -52.73 -28.40 8.32
N TYR A 412 -52.76 -27.06 8.35
CA TYR A 412 -53.94 -26.28 8.73
C TYR A 412 -55.12 -26.55 7.79
N THR A 413 -54.88 -26.47 6.48
CA THR A 413 -55.92 -26.70 5.47
C THR A 413 -56.48 -28.12 5.55
N LYS A 414 -55.61 -29.10 5.77
CA LYS A 414 -56.01 -30.50 5.98
C LYS A 414 -56.90 -30.63 7.22
N ALA A 415 -56.54 -30.01 8.35
CA ALA A 415 -57.36 -30.04 9.56
C ALA A 415 -58.74 -29.37 9.36
N VAL A 416 -58.82 -28.31 8.55
CA VAL A 416 -60.10 -27.67 8.17
C VAL A 416 -60.93 -28.62 7.31
N LEU A 417 -60.32 -29.29 6.33
CA LEU A 417 -60.99 -30.26 5.48
C LEU A 417 -61.54 -31.44 6.29
N ASP A 418 -60.74 -31.99 7.21
CA ASP A 418 -61.16 -33.09 8.10
C ASP A 418 -62.37 -32.68 8.97
N LYS A 419 -62.39 -31.43 9.48
CA LYS A 419 -63.56 -30.88 10.19
C LYS A 419 -64.79 -30.76 9.29
N GLN A 420 -64.63 -30.30 8.05
CA GLN A 420 -65.74 -30.21 7.10
C GLN A 420 -66.28 -31.59 6.76
N GLN A 421 -65.42 -32.59 6.56
CA GLN A 421 -65.83 -33.97 6.32
C GLN A 421 -66.61 -34.54 7.52
N ALA A 422 -66.11 -34.33 8.74
CA ALA A 422 -66.82 -34.74 9.95
C ALA A 422 -68.19 -34.04 10.09
N HIS A 423 -68.28 -32.76 9.73
CA HIS A 423 -69.54 -32.02 9.73
C HIS A 423 -70.52 -32.54 8.67
N SER A 424 -70.06 -32.84 7.46
CA SER A 424 -70.88 -33.44 6.41
C SER A 424 -71.41 -34.81 6.81
N GLN A 425 -70.57 -35.66 7.43
CA GLN A 425 -71.01 -36.95 7.97
C GLN A 425 -72.05 -36.78 9.09
N TRP A 426 -71.87 -35.78 9.95
CA TRP A 426 -72.87 -35.46 10.97
C TRP A 426 -74.21 -35.04 10.35
N LEU A 427 -74.21 -34.18 9.33
CA LEU A 427 -75.41 -33.77 8.60
C LEU A 427 -76.11 -34.96 7.92
N GLU A 428 -75.34 -35.89 7.35
CA GLU A 428 -75.87 -37.09 6.71
C GLU A 428 -76.57 -38.01 7.73
N ASN A 429 -75.96 -38.22 8.90
CA ASN A 429 -76.58 -38.97 9.99
C ASN A 429 -77.88 -38.31 10.50
N GLU A 430 -77.88 -36.98 10.64
CA GLU A 430 -79.06 -36.22 11.08
C GLU A 430 -80.19 -36.30 10.03
N TRP A 431 -79.84 -36.25 8.75
CA TRP A 431 -80.77 -36.44 7.64
C TRP A 431 -81.41 -37.82 7.67
N ASP A 432 -80.61 -38.88 7.85
CA ASP A 432 -81.11 -40.25 7.95
C ASP A 432 -82.01 -40.45 9.18
N TYR A 433 -81.64 -39.87 10.32
CA TYR A 433 -82.50 -39.86 11.51
C TYR A 433 -83.84 -39.19 11.23
N THR A 434 -83.83 -37.97 10.66
CA THR A 434 -85.06 -37.23 10.33
C THR A 434 -85.94 -38.01 9.35
N LYS A 435 -85.33 -38.64 8.34
CA LYS A 435 -86.03 -39.48 7.36
C LYS A 435 -86.70 -40.69 8.02
N SER A 436 -86.06 -41.31 9.00
CA SER A 436 -86.65 -42.43 9.76
C SER A 436 -87.89 -41.99 10.55
N VAL A 437 -87.82 -40.85 11.25
CA VAL A 437 -88.94 -40.26 11.98
C VAL A 437 -90.11 -39.91 11.06
N LEU A 438 -89.81 -39.34 9.88
CA LEU A 438 -90.83 -39.01 8.89
C LEU A 438 -91.55 -40.28 8.37
N THR A 439 -90.80 -41.38 8.23
CA THR A 439 -91.34 -42.68 7.79
C THR A 439 -92.26 -43.28 8.87
N GLU A 440 -91.87 -43.20 10.15
CA GLU A 440 -92.73 -43.61 11.27
C GLU A 440 -94.04 -42.80 11.32
N GLN A 441 -93.96 -41.47 11.15
CA GLN A 441 -95.14 -40.63 11.08
C GLN A 441 -96.04 -40.97 9.90
N HIS A 442 -95.46 -41.34 8.75
CA HIS A 442 -96.24 -41.76 7.59
C HIS A 442 -96.98 -43.09 7.83
N VAL A 443 -96.31 -44.05 8.47
CA VAL A 443 -96.94 -45.32 8.89
C VAL A 443 -98.07 -45.07 9.90
N TYR A 444 -97.87 -44.17 10.86
CA TYR A 444 -98.89 -43.78 11.83
C TYR A 444 -100.11 -43.11 11.15
N SER A 445 -99.87 -42.20 10.21
CA SER A 445 -100.91 -41.56 9.39
C SER A 445 -101.71 -42.58 8.56
N GLN A 446 -101.06 -43.57 7.96
CA GLN A 446 -101.77 -44.64 7.22
C GLN A 446 -102.61 -45.51 8.16
N GLY A 447 -102.13 -45.79 9.37
CA GLY A 447 -102.90 -46.48 10.41
C GLY A 447 -104.21 -45.75 10.73
N LEU A 448 -104.13 -44.43 10.95
CA LEU A 448 -105.31 -43.59 11.18
C LEU A 448 -106.29 -43.59 10.00
N GLN A 449 -105.81 -43.57 8.77
CA GLN A 449 -106.68 -43.64 7.58
C GLN A 449 -107.43 -44.97 7.48
N ASN A 450 -106.77 -46.08 7.81
CA ASN A 450 -107.40 -47.41 7.82
C ASN A 450 -108.48 -47.50 8.92
N GLU A 451 -108.23 -46.95 10.11
CA GLU A 451 -109.25 -46.88 11.17
C GLU A 451 -110.47 -46.05 10.73
N LEU A 452 -110.25 -44.92 10.06
CA LEU A 452 -111.31 -44.06 9.50
C LEU A 452 -112.13 -44.80 8.45
N TYR A 453 -111.47 -45.54 7.55
CA TYR A 453 -112.13 -46.37 6.55
C TYR A 453 -113.01 -47.46 7.20
N THR A 454 -112.50 -48.10 8.25
CA THR A 454 -113.23 -49.14 9.00
C THR A 454 -114.45 -48.58 9.74
N ALA A 455 -114.34 -47.36 10.27
CA ALA A 455 -115.45 -46.65 10.90
C ALA A 455 -116.55 -46.27 9.89
N ASN A 456 -116.17 -45.82 8.69
CA ASN A 456 -117.13 -45.50 7.62
C ASN A 456 -117.90 -46.73 7.13
N LEU A 457 -117.24 -47.88 6.97
CA LEU A 457 -117.92 -49.14 6.65
C LEU A 457 -118.99 -49.51 7.68
N LYS A 458 -118.71 -49.30 8.97
CA LYS A 458 -119.67 -49.52 10.06
C LYS A 458 -120.86 -48.57 10.03
N ILE A 459 -120.65 -47.33 9.59
CA ILE A 459 -121.72 -46.34 9.40
C ILE A 459 -122.64 -46.76 8.25
N ASP A 460 -122.09 -47.28 7.15
CA ASP A 460 -122.89 -47.78 6.03
C ASP A 460 -123.72 -49.02 6.41
N GLU A 461 -123.16 -49.91 7.22
CA GLU A 461 -123.84 -51.10 7.74
C GLU A 461 -125.03 -50.72 8.66
N LEU A 462 -124.85 -49.68 9.49
CA LEU A 462 -125.89 -49.11 10.35
C LEU A 462 -126.98 -48.37 9.54
N ASN A 463 -126.61 -47.69 8.46
CA ASN A 463 -127.57 -47.06 7.55
C ASN A 463 -128.40 -48.08 6.78
N HIS A 464 -127.83 -49.23 6.43
CA HIS A 464 -128.56 -50.32 5.79
C HIS A 464 -129.60 -50.96 6.72
N THR A 465 -129.26 -51.14 8.01
CA THR A 465 -130.21 -51.64 9.03
C THR A 465 -131.31 -50.62 9.33
N LYS A 466 -131.00 -49.32 9.35
CA LYS A 466 -132.01 -48.25 9.51
C LYS A 466 -133.09 -48.30 8.42
N HIS A 467 -132.73 -48.55 7.16
CA HIS A 467 -133.70 -48.66 6.07
C HIS A 467 -134.63 -49.87 6.21
N GLN A 468 -134.14 -50.99 6.76
CA GLN A 468 -134.95 -52.18 7.01
C GLN A 468 -136.01 -51.93 8.10
N TRP A 469 -135.67 -51.19 9.15
CA TRP A 469 -136.61 -50.82 10.21
C TRP A 469 -137.69 -49.82 9.74
N TRP A 470 -137.32 -48.90 8.84
CA TRP A 470 -138.29 -47.99 8.23
C TRP A 470 -139.34 -48.71 7.37
N ALA A 471 -138.93 -49.69 6.56
CA ALA A 471 -139.86 -50.48 5.74
C ALA A 471 -140.80 -51.37 6.57
N ALA A 472 -140.34 -51.87 7.72
CA ALA A 472 -141.17 -52.64 8.66
C ALA A 472 -142.22 -51.77 9.38
N ALA A 473 -141.88 -50.51 9.69
CA ALA A 473 -142.79 -49.57 10.34
C ALA A 473 -143.93 -49.09 9.42
N ASP A 474 -143.66 -48.86 8.13
CA ASP A 474 -144.69 -48.48 7.16
C ASP A 474 -145.72 -49.59 6.93
N ARG A 475 -145.28 -50.85 6.92
CA ARG A 475 -146.15 -52.02 6.76
C ARG A 475 -147.11 -52.19 7.94
N LEU A 476 -146.64 -52.00 9.17
CA LEU A 476 -147.47 -52.06 10.39
C LEU A 476 -148.45 -50.88 10.49
N THR A 477 -148.09 -49.71 9.95
CA THR A 477 -148.95 -48.51 9.97
C THR A 477 -150.16 -48.67 9.03
N GLN A 478 -149.97 -49.30 7.87
CA GLN A 478 -151.07 -49.63 6.96
C GLN A 478 -152.02 -50.69 7.54
N GLU A 479 -151.50 -51.69 8.26
CA GLU A 479 -152.33 -52.69 8.95
C GLU A 479 -153.14 -52.09 10.11
N LEU A 480 -152.56 -51.18 10.91
CA LEU A 480 -153.30 -50.47 11.98
C LEU A 480 -154.42 -49.56 11.46
N GLN A 481 -154.23 -48.88 10.32
CA GLN A 481 -155.28 -48.02 9.73
C GLN A 481 -156.47 -48.83 9.20
N SER A 482 -156.28 -50.09 8.80
CA SER A 482 -157.36 -51.01 8.45
C SER A 482 -158.19 -51.48 9.66
N VAL A 483 -157.57 -51.57 10.85
CA VAL A 483 -158.24 -51.98 12.10
C VAL A 483 -159.00 -50.81 12.74
N TYR A 484 -158.45 -49.60 12.69
CA TYR A 484 -159.08 -48.38 13.23
C TYR A 484 -160.34 -47.92 12.47
N SER A 485 -160.55 -48.38 11.23
CA SER A 485 -161.74 -48.06 10.41
C SER A 485 -162.89 -49.08 10.52
N SER A 486 -162.75 -50.14 11.34
CA SER A 486 -163.74 -51.21 11.49
C SER A 486 -164.83 -50.93 12.54
N LYS A 487 -166.08 -51.38 12.29
CA LYS A 487 -167.27 -51.13 13.14
C LYS A 487 -167.14 -51.68 14.58
N SER A 488 -166.30 -52.69 14.81
CA SER A 488 -166.07 -53.32 16.12
C SER A 488 -165.26 -52.43 17.09
N TRP A 489 -164.40 -51.54 16.57
CA TRP A 489 -163.56 -50.64 17.37
C TRP A 489 -164.33 -49.41 17.89
N ARG A 490 -165.38 -48.98 17.18
CA ARG A 490 -166.26 -47.87 17.60
C ARG A 490 -167.15 -48.19 18.80
N ILE A 491 -167.38 -49.47 19.10
CA ILE A 491 -168.24 -49.93 20.21
C ILE A 491 -167.44 -50.14 21.52
N THR A 492 -166.14 -50.41 21.43
CA THR A 492 -165.29 -50.75 22.61
C THR A 492 -164.41 -49.61 23.11
N TRP A 493 -164.42 -48.46 22.42
CA TRP A 493 -163.67 -47.25 22.78
C TRP A 493 -164.04 -46.63 24.15
N PRO A 494 -165.32 -46.60 24.59
CA PRO A 494 -165.68 -46.05 25.92
C PRO A 494 -165.18 -46.90 27.09
N LEU A 495 -165.07 -48.24 26.93
CA LEU A 495 -164.59 -49.16 27.98
C LEU A 495 -163.07 -49.09 28.21
N ARG A 496 -162.28 -48.64 27.22
CA ARG A 496 -160.80 -48.60 27.34
C ARG A 496 -160.26 -47.33 27.99
N LYS A 497 -161.02 -46.24 27.97
CA LYS A 497 -160.74 -45.02 28.77
C LYS A 497 -161.00 -45.22 30.28
N LEU A 498 -161.89 -46.14 30.64
CA LEU A 498 -162.21 -46.51 32.03
C LEU A 498 -161.13 -47.42 32.67
N LEU A 499 -160.46 -48.26 31.86
CA LEU A 499 -159.33 -49.10 32.28
C LEU A 499 -157.98 -48.35 32.34
N SER A 500 -157.79 -47.27 31.56
CA SER A 500 -156.59 -46.43 31.66
C SER A 500 -156.55 -45.57 32.93
N PHE A 501 -157.70 -45.26 33.52
CA PHE A 501 -157.80 -44.53 34.80
C PHE A 501 -157.41 -45.40 36.01
N PHE A 502 -157.66 -46.71 35.98
CA PHE A 502 -157.25 -47.65 37.03
C PHE A 502 -155.78 -48.10 36.96
N LYS A 503 -155.20 -48.23 35.74
CA LYS A 503 -153.77 -48.57 35.59
C LYS A 503 -152.83 -47.49 36.14
N TRP A 504 -153.23 -46.22 36.09
CA TRP A 504 -152.51 -45.12 36.73
C TRP A 504 -152.60 -45.16 38.27
N LEU A 505 -153.69 -45.71 38.83
CA LEU A 505 -153.90 -45.82 40.28
C LEU A 505 -153.12 -46.97 40.96
N ILE A 506 -152.64 -47.98 40.19
CA ILE A 506 -152.05 -49.23 40.74
C ILE A 506 -150.53 -49.35 40.50
N SER A 507 -149.91 -48.55 39.62
CA SER A 507 -148.43 -48.54 39.49
C SER A 507 -147.70 -47.65 40.50
N LEU A 508 -148.44 -46.89 41.32
CA LEU A 508 -147.92 -46.08 42.43
C LEU A 508 -147.11 -46.83 43.51
N PRO A 509 -147.23 -48.16 43.73
CA PRO A 509 -146.38 -48.89 44.67
C PRO A 509 -145.24 -49.69 44.01
N ASN A 510 -145.04 -49.63 42.68
CA ASN A 510 -143.94 -50.32 41.99
C ASN A 510 -142.65 -49.50 41.97
N ARG A 511 -142.15 -49.36 43.21
CA ARG A 511 -140.85 -49.93 43.55
C ARG A 511 -139.71 -49.10 42.98
N PHE A 512 -139.33 -47.99 43.60
CA PHE A 512 -138.72 -47.92 44.94
C PHE A 512 -137.59 -48.97 45.21
N LEU A 513 -137.19 -49.80 44.23
CA LEU A 513 -136.22 -50.90 44.38
C LEU A 513 -135.01 -50.84 43.45
N PHE A 514 -134.91 -49.87 42.53
CA PHE A 514 -133.67 -49.64 41.75
C PHE A 514 -132.83 -48.44 42.26
N TRP A 515 -133.08 -48.03 43.50
CA TRP A 515 -132.25 -47.14 44.29
C TRP A 515 -131.11 -47.88 45.03
N ALA A 516 -130.73 -49.10 44.64
CA ALA A 516 -129.58 -49.79 45.23
C ALA A 516 -128.82 -50.62 44.19
N VAL A 517 -127.48 -50.55 44.25
CA VAL A 517 -126.51 -51.49 43.63
C VAL A 517 -126.05 -51.17 42.19
N ARG A 518 -125.17 -50.16 42.02
CA ARG A 518 -123.76 -50.35 41.56
C ARG A 518 -123.00 -49.04 41.30
N PHE A 519 -122.21 -48.64 42.28
CA PHE A 519 -120.85 -48.08 42.18
C PHE A 519 -119.84 -49.27 42.13
N PRO A 520 -118.48 -49.14 42.13
CA PRO A 520 -117.56 -47.96 42.05
C PRO A 520 -116.27 -48.13 41.18
N LYS A 521 -115.45 -47.06 41.08
CA LYS A 521 -113.98 -46.92 41.37
C LYS A 521 -113.35 -45.81 40.49
N ARG A 522 -112.81 -44.70 41.02
CA ARG A 522 -111.39 -44.43 41.41
C ARG A 522 -110.39 -44.91 40.34
N ALA A 523 -109.47 -44.12 39.78
CA ALA A 523 -108.66 -43.01 40.32
C ALA A 523 -108.47 -41.87 39.31
#